data_AF-A0A0B8PE52-F1
#
_entry.id   AF-A0A0B8PE52-F1
#
_cell.length_a   1.000
_cell.length_b   1.000
_cell.length_c   1.000
_cell.angle_alpha   90.00
_cell.angle_beta   90.00
_cell.angle_gamma   90.00
#
_symmetry.space_group_name_H-M   'P 1'
#
loop_
_entity.id
_entity.type
_entity.pdbx_description
1 polymer ?
#
loop_
_entity_poly.entity_id
_entity_poly.type
_entity_poly.pdbx_seq_one_letter_code
_entity_poly.pdbx_strand_id
1 'polypeptide(L)'
;MSEYIKFKARHELEHKLNLVDFICLCESYPHLPPAKTSQKKYNYDSAYWTGVVNFTKLGVNARKRGFEFELDESFMSFAKAYFIYQQSHAPTKLKNELKALRVVEKAMLKAHGMVDITQLKPAILDNAAQLARENYALQSAYQCGRELERLCNFLSEHQLVKKFTWKNPIKRGEDTVEKVGEKGRAYREKKLPHEQALNAIAEIFVLGEEALSPRDIFTTSCMAILLAAPARASELFYLKADCLEYGKDIRGNKQTGLKWYSGKGYGYEVEWIPDCMWDVVEEAIERLQRLSADGREFAKKIEETNSFPRHPLCPNVEEGELLAKREVVLALGLDTSSYLEKKQVAGEMVTSMAWRPSKAKLQATSYSKSMV
;
A
#
# COMPACT_ATOMS: atom_id res chain seq x y z
N MET A 1 5.80 -57.18 18.97
CA MET A 1 4.99 -55.98 18.70
C MET A 1 3.59 -56.46 18.33
N SER A 2 2.58 -56.13 19.11
CA SER A 2 1.19 -56.47 18.80
C SER A 2 0.70 -55.61 17.65
N GLU A 3 0.26 -56.23 16.56
CA GLU A 3 -0.46 -55.54 15.48
C GLU A 3 -1.88 -55.22 15.96
N TYR A 4 -2.23 -53.93 16.00
CA TYR A 4 -3.59 -53.47 16.28
C TYR A 4 -4.17 -52.83 15.03
N ILE A 5 -5.36 -53.29 14.64
CA ILE A 5 -6.15 -52.69 13.56
C ILE A 5 -6.84 -51.45 14.13
N LYS A 6 -6.50 -50.26 13.60
CA LYS A 6 -7.16 -49.00 13.95
C LYS A 6 -8.22 -48.67 12.90
N PHE A 7 -9.50 -48.84 13.25
CA PHE A 7 -10.62 -48.39 12.42
C PHE A 7 -10.56 -46.88 12.22
N LYS A 8 -10.72 -46.42 10.97
CA LYS A 8 -10.89 -45.00 10.62
C LYS A 8 -12.26 -44.84 9.99
N ALA A 9 -13.02 -43.86 10.47
CA ALA A 9 -14.35 -43.62 9.93
C ALA A 9 -14.26 -43.10 8.49
N ARG A 10 -15.24 -43.46 7.65
CA ARG A 10 -15.27 -43.10 6.23
C ARG A 10 -15.12 -41.59 5.97
N HIS A 11 -15.81 -40.76 6.75
CA HIS A 11 -15.74 -39.31 6.61
C HIS A 11 -14.33 -38.74 6.88
N GLU A 12 -13.53 -39.37 7.75
CA GLU A 12 -12.13 -38.95 7.98
C GLU A 12 -11.24 -39.22 6.76
N LEU A 13 -11.54 -40.28 6.00
CA LEU A 13 -10.85 -40.58 4.75
C LEU A 13 -11.28 -39.60 3.65
N GLU A 14 -12.59 -39.31 3.56
CA GLU A 14 -13.15 -38.36 2.60
C GLU A 14 -12.61 -36.94 2.82
N HIS A 15 -12.47 -36.48 4.07
CA HIS A 15 -11.85 -35.18 4.38
C HIS A 15 -10.41 -35.07 3.89
N LYS A 16 -9.62 -36.14 4.03
CA LYS A 16 -8.23 -36.16 3.55
C LYS A 16 -8.17 -36.17 2.03
N LEU A 17 -9.06 -36.90 1.36
CA LEU A 17 -9.15 -36.91 -0.09
C LEU A 17 -9.55 -35.53 -0.63
N ASN A 18 -10.59 -34.92 -0.07
CA ASN A 18 -11.03 -33.57 -0.45
C ASN A 18 -9.92 -32.53 -0.28
N LEU A 19 -9.11 -32.65 0.78
CA LEU A 19 -7.95 -31.76 0.99
C LEU A 19 -6.91 -31.91 -0.12
N VAL A 20 -6.59 -33.15 -0.50
CA VAL A 20 -5.64 -33.43 -1.59
C VAL A 20 -6.18 -32.88 -2.90
N ASP A 21 -7.43 -33.16 -3.24
CA ASP A 21 -8.08 -32.67 -4.46
C ASP A 21 -8.12 -31.14 -4.51
N PHE A 22 -8.42 -30.49 -3.39
CA PHE A 22 -8.40 -29.03 -3.26
C PHE A 22 -7.00 -28.44 -3.49
N ILE A 23 -5.96 -29.04 -2.91
CA ILE A 23 -4.58 -28.61 -3.10
C ILE A 23 -4.17 -28.77 -4.57
N CYS A 24 -4.42 -29.94 -5.17
CA CYS A 24 -4.09 -30.21 -6.57
C CYS A 24 -4.82 -29.25 -7.52
N LEU A 25 -6.09 -28.94 -7.24
CA LEU A 25 -6.84 -27.94 -8.00
C LEU A 25 -6.13 -26.59 -7.97
N CYS A 26 -5.77 -26.08 -6.78
CA CYS A 26 -5.14 -24.77 -6.66
C CYS A 26 -3.71 -24.75 -7.24
N GLU A 27 -2.97 -25.85 -7.12
CA GLU A 27 -1.64 -26.04 -7.73
C GLU A 27 -1.69 -25.98 -9.26
N SER A 28 -2.81 -26.35 -9.89
CA SER A 28 -3.00 -26.20 -11.34
C SER A 28 -3.13 -24.73 -11.80
N TYR A 29 -3.29 -23.78 -10.86
CA TYR A 29 -3.33 -22.33 -11.11
C TYR A 29 -2.18 -21.57 -10.42
N PRO A 30 -0.90 -21.93 -10.66
CA PRO A 30 0.23 -21.39 -9.91
C PRO A 30 0.55 -19.92 -10.22
N HIS A 31 -0.16 -19.31 -11.16
CA HIS A 31 -0.03 -17.92 -11.60
C HIS A 31 -0.96 -16.96 -10.84
N LEU A 32 -1.89 -17.48 -10.03
CA LEU A 32 -2.78 -16.68 -9.18
C LEU A 32 -2.29 -16.67 -7.74
N PRO A 33 -2.35 -15.52 -7.02
CA PRO A 33 -2.84 -14.20 -7.46
C PRO A 33 -1.74 -13.33 -8.08
N PRO A 34 -2.09 -12.31 -8.90
CA PRO A 34 -1.10 -11.51 -9.64
C PRO A 34 -0.12 -10.76 -8.72
N ALA A 35 1.16 -10.72 -9.11
CA ALA A 35 2.17 -9.89 -8.46
C ALA A 35 1.87 -8.39 -8.68
N LYS A 36 2.25 -7.53 -7.72
CA LYS A 36 2.11 -6.06 -7.80
C LYS A 36 2.66 -5.43 -9.09
N THR A 37 3.61 -6.09 -9.72
CA THR A 37 4.18 -5.72 -11.01
C THR A 37 4.19 -6.99 -11.85
N SER A 38 3.37 -7.01 -12.90
CA SER A 38 3.22 -8.10 -13.88
C SER A 38 4.55 -8.59 -14.48
N GLN A 39 5.65 -7.83 -14.31
CA GLN A 39 6.98 -8.13 -14.81
C GLN A 39 7.77 -9.16 -13.97
N LYS A 40 7.39 -9.46 -12.73
CA LYS A 40 8.05 -10.52 -11.92
C LYS A 40 7.02 -11.52 -11.40
N LYS A 41 6.95 -12.68 -12.07
CA LYS A 41 6.21 -13.85 -11.55
C LYS A 41 6.88 -14.30 -10.24
N TYR A 42 6.08 -14.62 -9.23
CA TYR A 42 6.61 -15.25 -8.01
C TYR A 42 6.92 -16.72 -8.27
N ASN A 43 7.81 -17.29 -7.47
CA ASN A 43 8.10 -18.73 -7.50
C ASN A 43 7.11 -19.46 -6.57
N TYR A 44 6.23 -20.29 -7.13
CA TYR A 44 5.23 -21.05 -6.37
C TYR A 44 5.88 -21.97 -5.32
N ASP A 45 6.99 -22.63 -5.67
CA ASP A 45 7.68 -23.59 -4.80
C ASP A 45 8.28 -22.89 -3.57
N SER A 46 8.67 -21.62 -3.70
CA SER A 46 9.17 -20.82 -2.59
C SER A 46 8.08 -20.46 -1.58
N ALA A 47 8.44 -20.33 -0.31
CA ALA A 47 7.60 -19.67 0.70
C ALA A 47 7.56 -18.14 0.56
N TYR A 48 8.39 -17.54 -0.30
CA TYR A 48 8.60 -16.09 -0.39
C TYR A 48 8.15 -15.54 -1.75
N TRP A 49 6.86 -15.28 -1.89
CA TRP A 49 6.27 -14.78 -3.13
C TRP A 49 6.46 -13.26 -3.24
N THR A 50 7.55 -12.87 -3.89
CA THR A 50 7.95 -11.46 -4.05
C THR A 50 6.82 -10.63 -4.67
N GLY A 51 6.47 -9.53 -4.00
CA GLY A 51 5.39 -8.64 -4.45
C GLY A 51 3.97 -9.14 -4.14
N VAL A 52 3.82 -10.35 -3.59
CA VAL A 52 2.55 -10.95 -3.20
C VAL A 52 2.49 -11.15 -1.69
N VAL A 53 3.25 -12.11 -1.15
CA VAL A 53 3.14 -12.56 0.24
C VAL A 53 4.34 -13.43 0.68
N ASN A 54 4.60 -13.56 1.98
CA ASN A 54 5.58 -14.51 2.53
C ASN A 54 4.89 -15.47 3.53
N PHE A 55 4.94 -16.77 3.26
CA PHE A 55 4.40 -17.86 4.08
C PHE A 55 5.35 -18.20 5.23
N THR A 56 5.43 -17.31 6.20
CA THR A 56 6.31 -17.43 7.37
C THR A 56 5.52 -17.62 8.66
N LYS A 57 6.17 -18.18 9.68
CA LYS A 57 5.64 -18.33 11.05
C LYS A 57 5.20 -17.01 11.68
N LEU A 58 4.35 -17.12 12.70
CA LEU A 58 3.90 -15.98 13.51
C LEU A 58 5.09 -15.22 14.12
N GLY A 59 5.08 -13.89 14.00
CA GLY A 59 6.11 -13.01 14.59
C GLY A 59 7.37 -12.82 13.75
N VAL A 60 7.51 -13.51 12.62
CA VAL A 60 8.66 -13.34 11.72
C VAL A 60 8.61 -11.98 11.01
N ASN A 61 9.73 -11.26 11.02
CA ASN A 61 9.88 -10.01 10.27
C ASN A 61 9.84 -10.28 8.75
N ALA A 62 9.08 -9.46 8.01
CA ALA A 62 8.88 -9.62 6.56
C ALA A 62 10.16 -9.60 5.70
N ARG A 63 11.31 -9.16 6.23
CA ARG A 63 12.61 -9.17 5.55
C ARG A 63 13.45 -10.43 5.80
N LYS A 64 13.12 -11.22 6.83
CA LYS A 64 13.84 -12.46 7.12
C LYS A 64 13.51 -13.54 6.09
N ARG A 65 14.50 -14.35 5.75
CA ARG A 65 14.44 -15.46 4.78
C ARG A 65 15.24 -16.62 5.38
N GLY A 66 14.79 -17.84 5.11
CA GLY A 66 15.37 -19.07 5.70
C GLY A 66 14.27 -20.08 6.02
N PHE A 67 14.60 -21.37 5.87
CA PHE A 67 13.67 -22.48 6.07
C PHE A 67 13.08 -22.51 7.49
N GLU A 68 13.86 -22.09 8.49
CA GLU A 68 13.44 -22.02 9.89
C GLU A 68 12.27 -21.05 10.14
N PHE A 69 12.10 -20.06 9.26
CA PHE A 69 11.06 -19.04 9.34
C PHE A 69 9.80 -19.37 8.55
N GLU A 70 9.87 -20.36 7.66
CA GLU A 70 8.76 -20.79 6.82
C GLU A 70 7.68 -21.46 7.67
N LEU A 71 6.42 -21.41 7.21
CA LEU A 71 5.37 -22.24 7.80
C LEU A 71 5.79 -23.72 7.77
N ASP A 72 5.29 -24.49 8.71
CA ASP A 72 5.55 -25.94 8.76
C ASP A 72 5.29 -26.63 7.42
N GLU A 73 6.18 -27.55 7.04
CA GLU A 73 6.12 -28.26 5.75
C GLU A 73 4.79 -28.99 5.57
N SER A 74 4.24 -29.58 6.65
CA SER A 74 2.95 -30.27 6.61
C SER A 74 1.76 -29.34 6.33
N PHE A 75 1.93 -28.02 6.49
CA PHE A 75 0.90 -27.02 6.30
C PHE A 75 1.06 -26.20 5.01
N MET A 76 2.27 -26.17 4.44
CA MET A 76 2.65 -25.22 3.40
C MET A 76 1.76 -25.32 2.15
N SER A 77 1.53 -26.53 1.64
CA SER A 77 0.70 -26.74 0.44
C SER A 77 -0.74 -26.27 0.64
N PHE A 78 -1.34 -26.58 1.79
CA PHE A 78 -2.67 -26.08 2.13
C PHE A 78 -2.67 -24.55 2.26
N ALA A 79 -1.68 -23.96 2.94
CA ALA A 79 -1.61 -22.52 3.15
C ALA A 79 -1.54 -21.76 1.82
N LYS A 80 -0.74 -22.26 0.88
CA LYS A 80 -0.65 -21.74 -0.50
C LYS A 80 -1.97 -21.91 -1.23
N ALA A 81 -2.55 -23.12 -1.25
CA ALA A 81 -3.82 -23.41 -1.92
C ALA A 81 -4.97 -22.52 -1.42
N TYR A 82 -5.14 -22.43 -0.10
CA TYR A 82 -6.15 -21.57 0.53
C TYR A 82 -5.95 -20.10 0.16
N PHE A 83 -4.71 -19.60 0.19
CA PHE A 83 -4.41 -18.23 -0.20
C PHE A 83 -4.77 -17.96 -1.67
N ILE A 84 -4.39 -18.85 -2.59
CA ILE A 84 -4.74 -18.74 -4.02
C ILE A 84 -6.25 -18.70 -4.21
N TYR A 85 -6.96 -19.65 -3.60
CA TYR A 85 -8.41 -19.76 -3.72
C TYR A 85 -9.12 -18.49 -3.23
N GLN A 86 -8.74 -17.96 -2.08
CA GLN A 86 -9.34 -16.74 -1.55
C GLN A 86 -9.07 -15.53 -2.45
N GLN A 87 -7.85 -15.44 -2.97
CA GLN A 87 -7.43 -14.31 -3.79
C GLN A 87 -7.93 -14.37 -5.24
N SER A 88 -8.33 -15.55 -5.74
CA SER A 88 -8.97 -15.68 -7.05
C SER A 88 -10.44 -15.26 -7.03
N HIS A 89 -11.16 -15.50 -5.94
CA HIS A 89 -12.58 -15.18 -5.81
C HIS A 89 -12.83 -13.73 -5.35
N ALA A 90 -12.01 -13.25 -4.40
CA ALA A 90 -12.16 -11.92 -3.83
C ALA A 90 -10.79 -11.29 -3.55
N PRO A 91 -10.12 -10.74 -4.59
CA PRO A 91 -8.80 -10.15 -4.43
C PRO A 91 -8.80 -9.02 -3.40
N THR A 92 -7.96 -9.14 -2.36
CA THR A 92 -7.83 -8.11 -1.32
C THR A 92 -6.46 -7.45 -1.39
N LYS A 93 -6.40 -6.14 -1.12
CA LYS A 93 -5.10 -5.44 -1.01
C LYS A 93 -4.33 -5.89 0.24
N LEU A 94 -5.04 -6.07 1.35
CA LEU A 94 -4.48 -6.57 2.61
C LEU A 94 -4.73 -8.08 2.71
N LYS A 95 -3.63 -8.83 2.75
CA LYS A 95 -3.62 -10.30 2.83
C LYS A 95 -3.78 -10.79 4.27
N ASN A 96 -4.93 -10.48 4.88
CA ASN A 96 -5.18 -10.77 6.30
C ASN A 96 -5.33 -12.26 6.61
N GLU A 97 -5.71 -13.09 5.62
CA GLU A 97 -5.83 -14.54 5.73
C GLU A 97 -4.53 -15.20 6.19
N LEU A 98 -3.36 -14.62 5.86
CA LEU A 98 -2.08 -15.07 6.40
C LEU A 98 -1.95 -14.93 7.91
N LYS A 99 -2.61 -13.95 8.52
CA LYS A 99 -2.61 -13.81 9.98
C LYS A 99 -3.28 -15.04 10.61
N ALA A 100 -4.41 -15.47 10.06
CA ALA A 100 -5.13 -16.67 10.49
C ALA A 100 -4.28 -17.94 10.29
N LEU A 101 -3.70 -18.13 9.10
CA LEU A 101 -2.85 -19.28 8.81
C LEU A 101 -1.68 -19.41 9.81
N ARG A 102 -1.03 -18.29 10.14
CA ARG A 102 0.09 -18.25 11.10
C ARG A 102 -0.29 -18.64 12.52
N VAL A 103 -1.44 -18.18 13.00
CA VAL A 103 -1.89 -18.53 14.36
C VAL A 103 -2.44 -19.95 14.43
N VAL A 104 -3.04 -20.46 13.34
CA VAL A 104 -3.48 -21.86 13.24
C VAL A 104 -2.29 -22.80 13.25
N GLU A 105 -1.28 -22.55 12.41
CA GLU A 105 -0.05 -23.36 12.37
C GLU A 105 0.57 -23.46 13.77
N LYS A 106 0.83 -22.32 14.42
CA LYS A 106 1.39 -22.30 15.77
C LYS A 106 0.51 -23.01 16.82
N ALA A 107 -0.82 -22.85 16.74
CA ALA A 107 -1.75 -23.51 17.65
C ALA A 107 -1.76 -25.03 17.47
N MET A 108 -1.74 -25.51 16.22
CA MET A 108 -1.75 -26.95 15.90
C MET A 108 -0.42 -27.61 16.22
N LEU A 109 0.71 -26.97 15.90
CA LEU A 109 2.04 -27.46 16.31
C LEU A 109 2.14 -27.62 17.83
N LYS A 110 1.62 -26.64 18.59
CA LYS A 110 1.61 -26.73 20.06
C LYS A 110 0.73 -27.87 20.59
N ALA A 111 -0.38 -28.17 19.92
CA ALA A 111 -1.33 -29.20 20.36
C ALA A 111 -0.98 -30.62 19.90
N HIS A 112 -0.35 -30.77 18.73
CA HIS A 112 -0.22 -32.06 18.04
C HIS A 112 1.19 -32.36 17.52
N GLY A 113 2.13 -31.39 17.59
CA GLY A 113 3.49 -31.54 17.06
C GLY A 113 3.59 -31.49 15.52
N MET A 114 2.47 -31.50 14.81
CA MET A 114 2.36 -31.36 13.36
C MET A 114 1.07 -30.61 13.00
N VAL A 115 0.94 -30.19 11.73
CA VAL A 115 -0.25 -29.47 11.26
C VAL A 115 -1.03 -30.33 10.26
N ASP A 116 -2.08 -31.00 10.74
CA ASP A 116 -3.08 -31.66 9.88
C ASP A 116 -4.38 -30.85 9.91
N ILE A 117 -4.60 -29.99 8.92
CA ILE A 117 -5.76 -29.07 8.91
C ILE A 117 -7.12 -29.79 8.96
N THR A 118 -7.19 -31.06 8.53
CA THR A 118 -8.42 -31.87 8.64
C THR A 118 -8.84 -32.16 10.08
N GLN A 119 -7.91 -31.98 11.04
CA GLN A 119 -8.13 -32.16 12.47
C GLN A 119 -8.47 -30.85 13.20
N LEU A 120 -8.71 -29.75 12.48
CA LEU A 120 -9.10 -28.49 13.08
C LEU A 120 -10.40 -28.64 13.90
N LYS A 121 -10.38 -28.12 15.12
CA LYS A 121 -11.50 -28.17 16.08
C LYS A 121 -11.66 -26.81 16.77
N PRO A 122 -12.84 -26.51 17.36
CA PRO A 122 -13.08 -25.26 18.07
C PRO A 122 -11.99 -24.88 19.09
N ALA A 123 -11.50 -25.84 19.88
CA ALA A 123 -10.44 -25.58 20.86
C ALA A 123 -9.11 -25.08 20.24
N ILE A 124 -8.77 -25.51 19.02
CA ILE A 124 -7.60 -25.01 18.29
C ILE A 124 -7.85 -23.56 17.84
N LEU A 125 -9.05 -23.25 17.39
CA LEU A 125 -9.43 -21.89 16.99
C LEU A 125 -9.45 -20.92 18.18
N ASP A 126 -9.89 -21.37 19.36
CA ASP A 126 -9.84 -20.57 20.58
C ASP A 126 -8.39 -20.24 20.98
N ASN A 127 -7.50 -21.24 20.92
CA ASN A 127 -6.06 -21.04 21.12
C ASN A 127 -5.45 -20.11 20.07
N ALA A 128 -5.84 -20.26 18.79
CA ALA A 128 -5.39 -19.40 17.71
C ALA A 128 -5.86 -17.95 17.89
N ALA A 129 -7.10 -17.74 18.34
CA ALA A 129 -7.63 -16.42 18.68
C ALA A 129 -6.90 -15.81 19.88
N GLN A 130 -6.51 -16.62 20.87
CA GLN A 130 -5.67 -16.17 21.98
C GLN A 130 -4.27 -15.74 21.50
N LEU A 131 -3.62 -16.55 20.66
CA LEU A 131 -2.34 -16.19 20.03
C LEU A 131 -2.45 -14.90 19.22
N ALA A 132 -3.57 -14.68 18.53
CA ALA A 132 -3.81 -13.45 17.79
C ALA A 132 -3.87 -12.22 18.71
N ARG A 133 -4.53 -12.31 19.89
CA ARG A 133 -4.56 -11.22 20.88
C ARG A 133 -3.18 -10.90 21.44
N GLU A 134 -2.35 -11.92 21.66
CA GLU A 134 -1.02 -11.77 22.24
C GLU A 134 0.01 -11.19 21.26
N ASN A 135 -0.16 -11.44 19.94
CA ASN A 135 0.87 -11.14 18.94
C ASN A 135 0.50 -10.02 17.97
N TYR A 136 -0.75 -9.55 17.96
CA TYR A 136 -1.21 -8.49 17.07
C TYR A 136 -1.80 -7.31 17.84
N ALA A 137 -1.65 -6.10 17.30
CA ALA A 137 -2.39 -4.93 17.78
C ALA A 137 -3.90 -5.18 17.69
N LEU A 138 -4.69 -4.54 18.57
CA LEU A 138 -6.12 -4.79 18.77
C LEU A 138 -6.91 -4.96 17.46
N GLN A 139 -6.78 -4.01 16.52
CA GLN A 139 -7.50 -4.07 15.24
C GLN A 139 -7.00 -5.20 14.32
N SER A 140 -5.71 -5.50 14.35
CA SER A 140 -5.13 -6.62 13.59
C SER A 140 -5.51 -7.97 14.19
N ALA A 141 -5.63 -8.08 15.52
CA ALA A 141 -6.13 -9.27 16.20
C ALA A 141 -7.60 -9.52 15.81
N TYR A 142 -8.44 -8.48 15.82
CA TYR A 142 -9.83 -8.57 15.35
C TYR A 142 -9.92 -9.06 13.90
N GLN A 143 -9.12 -8.48 12.99
CA GLN A 143 -9.04 -8.93 11.59
C GLN A 143 -8.61 -10.40 11.50
N CYS A 144 -7.60 -10.81 12.27
CA CYS A 144 -7.16 -12.21 12.32
C CYS A 144 -8.30 -13.13 12.76
N GLY A 145 -9.08 -12.75 13.79
CA GLY A 145 -10.25 -13.51 14.24
C GLY A 145 -11.35 -13.63 13.19
N ARG A 146 -11.60 -12.57 12.40
CA ARG A 146 -12.53 -12.64 11.26
C ARG A 146 -12.07 -13.63 10.20
N GLU A 147 -10.77 -13.66 9.90
CA GLU A 147 -10.20 -14.61 8.93
C GLU A 147 -10.18 -16.05 9.47
N LEU A 148 -10.05 -16.25 10.80
CA LEU A 148 -10.23 -17.57 11.42
C LEU A 148 -11.67 -18.08 11.26
N GLU A 149 -12.66 -17.22 11.45
CA GLU A 149 -14.07 -17.57 11.23
C GLU A 149 -14.33 -17.91 9.76
N ARG A 150 -13.76 -17.13 8.83
CA ARG A 150 -13.84 -17.40 7.39
C ARG A 150 -13.20 -18.74 7.02
N LEU A 151 -12.02 -19.04 7.57
CA LEU A 151 -11.34 -20.32 7.36
C LEU A 151 -12.17 -21.49 7.89
N CYS A 152 -12.74 -21.36 9.09
CA CYS A 152 -13.63 -22.36 9.68
C CYS A 152 -14.83 -22.67 8.78
N ASN A 153 -15.50 -21.63 8.27
CA ASN A 153 -16.65 -21.78 7.37
C ASN A 153 -16.22 -22.46 6.06
N PHE A 154 -15.12 -22.02 5.46
CA PHE A 154 -14.56 -22.62 4.25
C PHE A 154 -14.29 -24.12 4.42
N LEU A 155 -13.57 -24.51 5.48
CA LEU A 155 -13.26 -25.93 5.72
C LEU A 155 -14.52 -26.77 5.93
N SER A 156 -15.55 -26.20 6.58
CA SER A 156 -16.81 -26.88 6.82
C SER A 156 -17.68 -27.00 5.56
N GLU A 157 -17.75 -25.94 4.75
CA GLU A 157 -18.52 -25.89 3.50
C GLU A 157 -17.96 -26.84 2.44
N HIS A 158 -16.63 -26.94 2.35
CA HIS A 158 -15.93 -27.84 1.42
C HIS A 158 -15.67 -29.24 1.99
N GLN A 159 -16.28 -29.59 3.14
CA GLN A 159 -16.16 -30.91 3.76
C GLN A 159 -14.70 -31.35 3.93
N LEU A 160 -13.82 -30.42 4.33
CA LEU A 160 -12.42 -30.67 4.69
C LEU A 160 -12.28 -31.03 6.18
N VAL A 161 -13.30 -30.69 6.97
CA VAL A 161 -13.44 -31.04 8.38
C VAL A 161 -14.89 -31.44 8.66
N LYS A 162 -15.14 -32.13 9.77
CA LYS A 162 -16.50 -32.34 10.27
C LYS A 162 -17.13 -30.96 10.54
N LYS A 163 -18.34 -30.71 10.04
CA LYS A 163 -19.03 -29.44 10.22
C LYS A 163 -19.13 -29.06 11.70
N PHE A 164 -18.66 -27.86 12.05
CA PHE A 164 -18.87 -27.23 13.35
C PHE A 164 -19.05 -25.72 13.16
N THR A 165 -19.58 -25.06 14.18
CA THR A 165 -19.73 -23.60 14.19
C THR A 165 -18.72 -23.00 15.16
N TRP A 166 -18.00 -21.99 14.69
CA TRP A 166 -17.13 -21.18 15.52
C TRP A 166 -17.34 -19.70 15.15
N LYS A 167 -17.27 -18.83 16.16
CA LYS A 167 -17.45 -17.39 15.99
C LYS A 167 -16.27 -16.64 16.57
N ASN A 168 -15.82 -15.58 15.90
CA ASN A 168 -14.71 -14.79 16.36
C ASN A 168 -14.95 -14.22 17.77
N PRO A 169 -14.17 -14.61 18.80
CA PRO A 169 -14.33 -14.12 20.16
C PRO A 169 -13.59 -12.79 20.39
N ILE A 170 -12.83 -12.30 19.41
CA ILE A 170 -12.08 -11.05 19.52
C ILE A 170 -13.03 -9.92 19.19
N LYS A 171 -13.30 -9.03 20.16
CA LYS A 171 -14.10 -7.84 19.93
C LYS A 171 -13.36 -6.90 18.97
N ARG A 172 -14.11 -6.27 18.07
CA ARG A 172 -13.58 -5.15 17.28
C ARG A 172 -13.12 -4.07 18.26
N GLY A 173 -11.95 -3.48 18.01
CA GLY A 173 -11.49 -2.34 18.80
C GLY A 173 -12.54 -1.23 18.76
N GLU A 174 -12.70 -0.52 19.87
CA GLU A 174 -13.62 0.62 19.92
C GLU A 174 -13.15 1.71 18.96
N ASP A 175 -14.03 2.19 18.08
CA ASP A 175 -13.76 3.35 17.24
C ASP A 175 -13.78 4.60 18.14
N THR A 176 -12.63 4.95 18.74
CA THR A 176 -12.50 6.12 19.63
C THR A 176 -12.79 7.45 18.95
N VAL A 177 -12.79 7.47 17.61
CA VAL A 177 -13.16 8.63 16.78
C VAL A 177 -14.64 8.96 16.93
N GLU A 178 -15.50 7.94 17.04
CA GLU A 178 -16.97 8.08 17.11
C GLU A 178 -17.49 8.29 18.54
N LYS A 179 -16.61 8.26 19.55
CA LYS A 179 -17.04 8.54 20.93
C LYS A 179 -17.43 10.01 21.09
N VAL A 180 -18.69 10.21 21.49
CA VAL A 180 -19.23 11.48 21.97
C VAL A 180 -18.84 11.63 23.46
N GLY A 181 -18.44 12.83 23.89
CA GLY A 181 -18.02 13.13 25.26
C GLY A 181 -16.53 13.46 25.43
N GLU A 182 -16.12 13.74 26.68
CA GLU A 182 -14.81 14.31 27.04
C GLU A 182 -13.62 13.46 26.57
N LYS A 183 -13.67 12.14 26.76
CA LYS A 183 -12.60 11.22 26.30
C LYS A 183 -12.43 11.23 24.78
N GLY A 184 -13.54 11.33 24.03
CA GLY A 184 -13.51 11.44 22.58
C GLY A 184 -12.97 12.78 22.11
N ARG A 185 -13.35 13.88 22.79
CA ARG A 185 -12.82 15.22 22.54
C ARG A 185 -11.31 15.29 22.77
N ALA A 186 -10.83 14.84 23.93
CA ALA A 186 -9.40 14.82 24.24
C ALA A 186 -8.59 13.97 23.24
N TYR A 187 -9.16 12.85 22.78
CA TYR A 187 -8.54 12.03 21.74
C TYR A 187 -8.44 12.76 20.39
N ARG A 188 -9.51 13.46 19.96
CA ARG A 188 -9.50 14.24 18.71
C ARG A 188 -8.55 15.44 18.81
N GLU A 189 -8.56 16.16 19.92
CA GLU A 189 -7.63 17.28 20.17
C GLU A 189 -6.18 16.83 20.10
N LYS A 190 -5.84 15.66 20.65
CA LYS A 190 -4.50 15.06 20.53
C LYS A 190 -4.09 14.73 19.08
N LYS A 191 -5.05 14.62 18.15
CA LYS A 191 -4.80 14.31 16.73
C LYS A 191 -4.75 15.56 15.84
N LEU A 192 -5.21 16.71 16.34
CA LEU A 192 -5.16 17.96 15.61
C LEU A 192 -3.74 18.53 15.62
N PRO A 193 -3.33 19.24 14.56
CA PRO A 193 -2.07 19.98 14.56
C PRO A 193 -2.10 21.08 15.65
N HIS A 194 -0.92 21.41 16.18
CA HIS A 194 -0.77 22.56 17.07
C HIS A 194 -1.06 23.86 16.33
N GLU A 195 -1.68 24.82 17.01
CA GLU A 195 -1.98 26.15 16.45
C GLU A 195 -0.75 26.84 15.87
N GLN A 196 0.38 26.77 16.56
CA GLN A 196 1.66 27.31 16.06
C GLN A 196 2.07 26.73 14.71
N ALA A 197 1.77 25.44 14.45
CA ALA A 197 2.07 24.83 13.16
C ALA A 197 1.14 25.34 12.06
N LEU A 198 -0.14 25.60 12.37
CA LEU A 198 -1.07 26.20 11.42
C LEU A 198 -0.66 27.63 11.07
N ASN A 199 -0.29 28.43 12.07
CA ASN A 199 0.18 29.80 11.86
C ASN A 199 1.48 29.84 11.04
N ALA A 200 2.43 28.94 11.33
CA ALA A 200 3.65 28.84 10.54
C ALA A 200 3.39 28.52 9.05
N ILE A 201 2.42 27.64 8.75
CA ILE A 201 2.04 27.36 7.35
C ILE A 201 1.48 28.61 6.67
N ALA A 202 0.65 29.39 7.38
CA ALA A 202 0.11 30.64 6.85
C ALA A 202 1.20 31.69 6.62
N GLU A 203 2.12 31.86 7.57
CA GLU A 203 3.26 32.78 7.45
C GLU A 203 4.15 32.41 6.25
N ILE A 204 4.46 31.12 6.06
CA ILE A 204 5.24 30.66 4.91
C ILE A 204 4.49 30.93 3.61
N PHE A 205 3.18 30.66 3.55
CA PHE A 205 2.39 30.90 2.33
C PHE A 205 2.47 32.36 1.85
N VAL A 206 2.50 33.32 2.78
CA VAL A 206 2.51 34.76 2.50
C VAL A 206 3.90 35.30 2.11
N LEU A 207 4.99 34.54 2.30
CA LEU A 207 6.33 34.97 1.87
C LEU A 207 6.44 35.20 0.35
N GLY A 208 5.50 34.65 -0.44
CA GLY A 208 5.47 34.79 -1.88
C GLY A 208 6.40 33.80 -2.59
N GLU A 209 6.22 33.65 -3.90
CA GLU A 209 6.88 32.58 -4.67
C GLU A 209 8.38 32.78 -4.84
N GLU A 210 8.86 34.03 -4.89
CA GLU A 210 10.28 34.35 -5.03
C GLU A 210 11.11 33.92 -3.80
N ALA A 211 10.46 33.84 -2.63
CA ALA A 211 11.10 33.47 -1.38
C ALA A 211 11.01 31.97 -1.07
N LEU A 212 10.29 31.20 -1.89
CA LEU A 212 9.94 29.80 -1.60
C LEU A 212 10.48 28.85 -2.66
N SER A 213 10.86 27.65 -2.22
CA SER A 213 11.17 26.58 -3.16
C SER A 213 9.87 26.08 -3.84
N PRO A 214 9.95 25.47 -5.04
CA PRO A 214 8.80 24.84 -5.68
C PRO A 214 8.07 23.83 -4.78
N ARG A 215 8.80 23.13 -3.92
CA ARG A 215 8.24 22.20 -2.94
C ARG A 215 7.43 22.92 -1.86
N ASP A 216 7.90 24.06 -1.39
CA ASP A 216 7.23 24.84 -0.34
C ASP A 216 5.99 25.54 -0.91
N ILE A 217 6.07 26.09 -2.13
CA ILE A 217 4.92 26.60 -2.88
C ILE A 217 3.86 25.50 -3.01
N PHE A 218 4.24 24.32 -3.52
CA PHE A 218 3.34 23.19 -3.64
C PHE A 218 2.69 22.84 -2.29
N THR A 219 3.50 22.67 -1.24
CA THR A 219 3.02 22.22 0.06
C THR A 219 2.08 23.23 0.70
N THR A 220 2.43 24.51 0.70
CA THR A 220 1.62 25.57 1.32
C THR A 220 0.33 25.83 0.54
N SER A 221 0.36 25.84 -0.79
CA SER A 221 -0.86 25.92 -1.61
C SER A 221 -1.80 24.73 -1.35
N CYS A 222 -1.26 23.51 -1.25
CA CYS A 222 -2.04 22.33 -0.91
C CYS A 222 -2.72 22.44 0.47
N MET A 223 -2.00 22.95 1.46
CA MET A 223 -2.54 23.16 2.81
C MET A 223 -3.61 24.25 2.83
N ALA A 224 -3.40 25.37 2.13
CA ALA A 224 -4.37 26.44 2.03
C ALA A 224 -5.72 25.94 1.46
N ILE A 225 -5.66 25.15 0.38
CA ILE A 225 -6.84 24.52 -0.22
C ILE A 225 -7.52 23.56 0.78
N LEU A 226 -6.77 22.68 1.44
CA LEU A 226 -7.36 21.70 2.38
C LEU A 226 -7.91 22.32 3.66
N LEU A 227 -7.40 23.49 4.08
CA LEU A 227 -7.95 24.26 5.20
C LEU A 227 -9.24 24.98 4.81
N ALA A 228 -9.37 25.41 3.55
CA ALA A 228 -10.59 26.06 3.03
C ALA A 228 -11.69 25.05 2.64
N ALA A 229 -11.32 23.94 2.00
CA ALA A 229 -12.19 22.85 1.55
C ALA A 229 -11.66 21.50 2.08
N PRO A 230 -12.03 21.10 3.32
CA PRO A 230 -11.52 19.90 3.94
C PRO A 230 -11.95 18.62 3.21
N ALA A 231 -10.99 17.92 2.62
CA ALA A 231 -11.22 16.66 1.91
C ALA A 231 -10.07 15.66 2.12
N ARG A 232 -10.14 14.47 1.50
CA ARG A 232 -9.05 13.50 1.64
C ARG A 232 -7.82 14.05 0.95
N ALA A 233 -6.68 14.06 1.64
CA ALA A 233 -5.42 14.56 1.09
C ALA A 233 -5.03 13.92 -0.26
N SER A 234 -5.38 12.66 -0.49
CA SER A 234 -5.12 11.98 -1.77
C SER A 234 -5.97 12.51 -2.93
N GLU A 235 -7.15 13.06 -2.66
CA GLU A 235 -8.07 13.57 -3.69
C GLU A 235 -7.65 14.94 -4.21
N LEU A 236 -6.77 15.65 -3.50
CA LEU A 236 -6.13 16.88 -3.98
C LEU A 236 -5.40 16.66 -5.32
N PHE A 237 -4.81 15.48 -5.50
CA PHE A 237 -4.13 15.09 -6.74
C PHE A 237 -5.10 14.78 -7.90
N TYR A 238 -6.41 14.87 -7.67
CA TYR A 238 -7.45 14.75 -8.70
C TYR A 238 -8.06 16.11 -9.08
N LEU A 239 -7.64 17.21 -8.43
CA LEU A 239 -8.06 18.55 -8.83
C LEU A 239 -7.57 18.83 -10.25
N LYS A 240 -8.51 19.26 -11.10
CA LYS A 240 -8.20 19.70 -12.46
C LYS A 240 -7.65 21.13 -12.45
N ALA A 241 -6.96 21.49 -13.53
CA ALA A 241 -6.46 22.86 -13.68
C ALA A 241 -7.59 23.90 -13.66
N ASP A 242 -8.77 23.57 -14.18
CA ASP A 242 -9.98 24.40 -14.22
C ASP A 242 -10.96 24.11 -13.05
N CYS A 243 -10.43 23.75 -11.87
CA CYS A 243 -11.26 23.31 -10.74
C CYS A 243 -12.05 24.42 -10.04
N LEU A 244 -11.75 25.70 -10.25
CA LEU A 244 -12.51 26.79 -9.64
C LEU A 244 -13.93 26.85 -10.24
N GLU A 245 -14.93 26.96 -9.36
CA GLU A 245 -16.33 27.13 -9.69
C GLU A 245 -16.86 28.42 -9.03
N TYR A 246 -17.60 29.22 -9.80
CA TYR A 246 -18.19 30.46 -9.32
C TYR A 246 -19.71 30.36 -9.37
N GLY A 247 -20.36 30.78 -8.29
CA GLY A 247 -21.80 30.68 -8.12
C GLY A 247 -22.39 31.82 -7.31
N LYS A 248 -23.64 31.64 -6.91
CA LYS A 248 -24.33 32.51 -5.96
C LYS A 248 -25.04 31.67 -4.91
N ASP A 249 -25.06 32.17 -3.68
CA ASP A 249 -25.85 31.58 -2.61
C ASP A 249 -27.36 31.84 -2.81
N ILE A 250 -28.18 31.28 -1.92
CA ILE A 250 -29.64 31.48 -1.93
C ILE A 250 -30.07 32.95 -1.73
N ARG A 251 -29.17 33.82 -1.28
CA ARG A 251 -29.38 35.26 -1.06
C ARG A 251 -28.83 36.11 -2.22
N GLY A 252 -28.24 35.48 -3.24
CA GLY A 252 -27.64 36.15 -4.39
C GLY A 252 -26.21 36.66 -4.17
N ASN A 253 -25.57 36.38 -3.03
CA ASN A 253 -24.17 36.72 -2.79
C ASN A 253 -23.27 35.81 -3.61
N LYS A 254 -22.13 36.33 -4.08
CA LYS A 254 -21.13 35.52 -4.80
C LYS A 254 -20.64 34.37 -3.94
N GLN A 255 -20.31 33.25 -4.56
CA GLN A 255 -19.63 32.12 -3.94
C GLN A 255 -18.53 31.60 -4.86
N THR A 256 -17.41 31.24 -4.26
CA THR A 256 -16.33 30.47 -4.92
C THR A 256 -16.31 29.08 -4.32
N GLY A 257 -16.06 28.07 -5.17
CA GLY A 257 -15.95 26.68 -4.78
C GLY A 257 -14.94 25.92 -5.64
N LEU A 258 -14.70 24.67 -5.26
CA LEU A 258 -13.76 23.77 -5.95
C LEU A 258 -14.49 22.53 -6.45
N LYS A 259 -14.32 22.20 -7.73
CA LYS A 259 -14.76 20.92 -8.33
C LYS A 259 -13.88 19.79 -7.82
N TRP A 260 -14.36 19.10 -6.79
CA TRP A 260 -13.63 18.07 -6.09
C TRP A 260 -14.03 16.67 -6.57
N TYR A 261 -13.10 15.96 -7.21
CA TYR A 261 -13.35 14.62 -7.74
C TYR A 261 -13.13 13.53 -6.68
N SER A 262 -14.11 12.63 -6.53
CA SER A 262 -14.01 11.52 -5.59
C SER A 262 -13.02 10.46 -6.06
N GLY A 263 -12.13 10.00 -5.16
CA GLY A 263 -11.24 8.87 -5.44
C GLY A 263 -11.97 7.54 -5.67
N LYS A 264 -13.28 7.46 -5.41
CA LYS A 264 -14.13 6.29 -5.66
C LYS A 264 -14.82 6.30 -7.03
N GLY A 265 -14.59 7.30 -7.87
CA GLY A 265 -15.11 7.34 -9.25
C GLY A 265 -16.57 7.78 -9.40
N TYR A 266 -17.16 8.42 -8.39
CA TYR A 266 -18.55 8.93 -8.43
C TYR A 266 -18.72 10.31 -9.08
N GLY A 267 -17.70 10.81 -9.81
CA GLY A 267 -17.70 12.16 -10.37
C GLY A 267 -17.14 13.21 -9.40
N TYR A 268 -17.59 14.46 -9.56
CA TYR A 268 -17.19 15.59 -8.70
C TYR A 268 -18.36 16.20 -7.95
N GLU A 269 -18.05 16.78 -6.80
CA GLU A 269 -18.92 17.68 -6.03
C GLU A 269 -18.27 19.07 -5.98
N VAL A 270 -19.06 20.13 -5.79
CA VAL A 270 -18.53 21.48 -5.60
C VAL A 270 -18.41 21.75 -4.10
N GLU A 271 -17.18 21.84 -3.61
CA GLU A 271 -16.88 22.24 -2.24
C GLU A 271 -16.84 23.77 -2.18
N TRP A 272 -17.90 24.39 -1.65
CA TRP A 272 -17.98 25.83 -1.48
C TRP A 272 -17.09 26.29 -0.32
N ILE A 273 -16.24 27.28 -0.57
CA ILE A 273 -15.24 27.75 0.41
C ILE A 273 -15.68 29.02 1.14
N PRO A 274 -15.21 29.24 2.39
CA PRO A 274 -15.47 30.47 3.14
C PRO A 274 -15.01 31.72 2.38
N ASP A 275 -15.78 32.80 2.49
CA ASP A 275 -15.51 34.08 1.81
C ASP A 275 -14.15 34.69 2.15
N CYS A 276 -13.73 34.59 3.41
CA CYS A 276 -12.41 35.03 3.85
C CYS A 276 -11.23 34.23 3.25
N MET A 277 -11.50 33.10 2.58
CA MET A 277 -10.48 32.24 1.98
C MET A 277 -10.45 32.31 0.45
N TRP A 278 -11.34 33.07 -0.20
CA TRP A 278 -11.43 33.09 -1.67
C TRP A 278 -10.11 33.47 -2.33
N ASP A 279 -9.57 34.65 -1.97
CA ASP A 279 -8.32 35.15 -2.57
C ASP A 279 -7.14 34.19 -2.30
N VAL A 280 -7.08 33.62 -1.10
CA VAL A 280 -6.03 32.67 -0.69
C VAL A 280 -6.10 31.38 -1.52
N VAL A 281 -7.30 30.86 -1.77
CA VAL A 281 -7.49 29.65 -2.59
C VAL A 281 -7.23 29.93 -4.06
N GLU A 282 -7.68 31.07 -4.59
CA GLU A 282 -7.40 31.48 -5.96
C GLU A 282 -5.89 31.58 -6.19
N GLU A 283 -5.16 32.27 -5.31
CA GLU A 283 -3.71 32.35 -5.36
C GLU A 283 -3.05 30.96 -5.26
N ALA A 284 -3.52 30.10 -4.35
CA ALA A 284 -3.01 28.75 -4.21
C ALA A 284 -3.18 27.92 -5.50
N ILE A 285 -4.34 28.04 -6.17
CA ILE A 285 -4.62 27.36 -7.44
C ILE A 285 -3.75 27.92 -8.56
N GLU A 286 -3.59 29.24 -8.67
CA GLU A 286 -2.72 29.86 -9.67
C GLU A 286 -1.25 29.42 -9.51
N ARG A 287 -0.75 29.38 -8.26
CA ARG A 287 0.59 28.86 -7.95
C ARG A 287 0.75 27.41 -8.42
N LEU A 288 -0.23 26.54 -8.14
CA LEU A 288 -0.21 25.15 -8.58
C LEU A 288 -0.34 25.00 -10.10
N GLN A 289 -1.17 25.83 -10.74
CA GLN A 289 -1.30 25.86 -12.19
C GLN A 289 0.02 26.24 -12.86
N ARG A 290 0.72 27.25 -12.35
CA ARG A 290 2.04 27.67 -12.84
C ARG A 290 3.09 26.59 -12.62
N LEU A 291 3.15 26.03 -11.40
CA LEU A 291 4.10 24.97 -11.06
C LEU A 291 3.93 23.71 -11.91
N SER A 292 2.70 23.38 -12.31
CA SER A 292 2.40 22.20 -13.14
C SER A 292 2.24 22.50 -14.64
N ALA A 293 2.55 23.71 -15.09
CA ALA A 293 2.37 24.12 -16.50
C ALA A 293 3.14 23.23 -17.47
N ASP A 294 4.44 23.07 -17.27
CA ASP A 294 5.31 22.24 -18.14
C ASP A 294 4.85 20.78 -18.19
N GLY A 295 4.43 20.25 -17.02
CA GLY A 295 3.89 18.89 -16.92
C GLY A 295 2.60 18.70 -17.71
N ARG A 296 1.69 19.69 -17.68
CA ARG A 296 0.45 19.66 -18.48
C ARG A 296 0.74 19.82 -19.97
N GLU A 297 1.69 20.68 -20.35
CA GLU A 297 2.10 20.82 -21.75
C GLU A 297 2.70 19.52 -22.28
N PHE A 298 3.56 18.86 -21.50
CA PHE A 298 4.14 17.57 -21.85
C PHE A 298 3.07 16.47 -21.98
N ALA A 299 2.13 16.40 -21.03
CA ALA A 299 1.02 15.45 -21.09
C ALA A 299 0.17 15.66 -22.36
N LYS A 300 -0.17 16.92 -22.68
CA LYS A 300 -0.88 17.26 -23.92
C LYS A 300 -0.12 16.82 -25.17
N LYS A 301 1.20 17.02 -25.23
CA LYS A 301 2.02 16.53 -26.34
C LYS A 301 1.93 15.02 -26.49
N ILE A 302 1.99 14.26 -25.39
CA ILE A 302 1.83 12.79 -25.42
C ILE A 302 0.45 12.38 -25.97
N GLU A 303 -0.61 13.12 -25.62
CA GLU A 303 -1.96 12.83 -26.12
C GLU A 303 -2.11 13.11 -27.62
N GLU A 304 -1.33 14.05 -28.16
CA GLU A 304 -1.43 14.52 -29.55
C GLU A 304 -0.41 13.84 -30.50
N THR A 305 0.63 13.18 -29.99
CA THR A 305 1.71 12.59 -30.80
C THR A 305 1.83 11.08 -30.66
N ASN A 306 2.11 10.38 -31.77
CA ASN A 306 2.41 8.94 -31.75
C ASN A 306 3.87 8.63 -31.38
N SER A 307 4.75 9.63 -31.40
CA SER A 307 6.15 9.52 -30.96
C SER A 307 6.32 10.11 -29.57
N PHE A 308 7.33 9.63 -28.83
CA PHE A 308 7.60 10.14 -27.47
C PHE A 308 8.16 11.57 -27.52
N PRO A 309 7.50 12.59 -26.93
CA PRO A 309 7.98 13.96 -26.96
C PRO A 309 9.35 14.08 -26.27
N ARG A 310 10.33 14.67 -26.96
CA ARG A 310 11.66 14.90 -26.38
C ARG A 310 11.65 16.12 -25.48
N HIS A 311 12.15 15.97 -24.26
CA HIS A 311 12.33 17.10 -23.36
C HIS A 311 13.51 17.97 -23.83
N PRO A 312 13.45 19.32 -23.73
CA PRO A 312 14.56 20.20 -24.14
C PRO A 312 15.91 19.90 -23.45
N LEU A 313 15.87 19.35 -22.23
CA LEU A 313 17.07 18.92 -21.49
C LEU A 313 17.62 17.55 -21.94
N CYS A 314 16.86 16.77 -22.71
CA CYS A 314 17.27 15.47 -23.25
C CYS A 314 16.81 15.29 -24.72
N PRO A 315 17.31 16.12 -25.66
CA PRO A 315 16.83 16.13 -27.04
C PRO A 315 17.43 15.02 -27.90
N ASN A 316 18.62 14.51 -27.54
CA ASN A 316 19.48 13.71 -28.43
C ASN A 316 19.54 12.23 -28.01
N VAL A 317 18.39 11.59 -27.85
CA VAL A 317 18.33 10.13 -27.64
C VAL A 317 17.40 9.54 -28.69
N GLU A 318 17.72 8.37 -29.22
CA GLU A 318 16.86 7.67 -30.20
C GLU A 318 15.63 7.03 -29.54
N GLU A 319 14.59 6.69 -30.30
CA GLU A 319 13.28 6.24 -29.75
C GLU A 319 13.33 4.82 -29.15
N GLY A 320 14.28 4.00 -29.59
CA GLY A 320 14.50 2.63 -29.10
C GLY A 320 15.63 2.46 -28.09
N GLU A 321 16.33 3.54 -27.72
CA GLU A 321 17.49 3.45 -26.82
C GLU A 321 17.10 3.55 -25.34
N LEU A 322 17.76 2.74 -24.51
CA LEU A 322 17.60 2.81 -23.06
C LEU A 322 18.31 4.06 -22.52
N LEU A 323 17.56 4.92 -21.84
CA LEU A 323 18.10 6.10 -21.17
C LEU A 323 19.05 5.70 -20.03
N ALA A 324 20.22 6.33 -19.99
CA ALA A 324 21.05 6.36 -18.80
C ALA A 324 20.33 7.10 -17.66
N LYS A 325 20.70 6.82 -16.41
CA LYS A 325 20.06 7.45 -15.22
C LYS A 325 19.99 8.97 -15.29
N ARG A 326 21.05 9.61 -15.81
CA ARG A 326 21.08 11.08 -15.98
C ARG A 326 20.08 11.55 -17.03
N GLU A 327 19.99 10.84 -18.16
CA GLU A 327 19.06 11.16 -19.24
C GLU A 327 17.61 10.97 -18.80
N VAL A 328 17.32 9.97 -17.96
CA VAL A 328 15.98 9.84 -17.33
C VAL A 328 15.63 11.09 -16.52
N VAL A 329 16.57 11.60 -15.71
CA VAL A 329 16.34 12.80 -14.89
C VAL A 329 16.10 14.03 -15.77
N LEU A 330 16.93 14.23 -16.79
CA LEU A 330 16.79 15.34 -17.74
C LEU A 330 15.52 15.23 -18.61
N ALA A 331 15.14 14.02 -19.02
CA ALA A 331 13.91 13.75 -19.77
C ALA A 331 12.65 14.03 -18.94
N LEU A 332 12.74 13.95 -17.62
CA LEU A 332 11.68 14.33 -16.68
C LEU A 332 11.67 15.83 -16.34
N GLY A 333 12.49 16.65 -17.02
CA GLY A 333 12.56 18.09 -16.77
C GLY A 333 13.26 18.50 -15.48
N LEU A 334 13.93 17.56 -14.81
CA LEU A 334 14.67 17.84 -13.59
C LEU A 334 16.07 18.33 -13.97
N ASP A 335 16.26 19.64 -13.99
CA ASP A 335 17.61 20.19 -14.20
C ASP A 335 18.52 19.79 -13.03
N THR A 336 19.58 19.03 -13.37
CA THR A 336 20.56 18.58 -12.40
C THR A 336 21.55 19.67 -12.00
N SER A 337 21.59 20.80 -12.74
CA SER A 337 22.49 21.93 -12.49
C SER A 337 22.24 22.56 -11.12
N SER A 338 20.98 22.62 -10.68
CA SER A 338 20.58 23.15 -9.36
C SER A 338 21.03 22.27 -8.18
N TYR A 339 21.51 21.05 -8.44
CA TYR A 339 22.00 20.10 -7.45
C TYR A 339 23.53 19.94 -7.48
N LEU A 340 24.22 20.80 -8.23
CA LEU A 340 25.68 20.81 -8.28
C LEU A 340 26.23 21.71 -7.18
N GLU A 341 26.94 21.12 -6.22
CA GLU A 341 27.75 21.85 -5.24
C GLU A 341 29.16 22.08 -5.80
N LYS A 342 29.59 23.34 -5.83
CA LYS A 342 31.00 23.68 -6.06
C LYS A 342 31.77 23.45 -4.76
N LYS A 343 32.75 22.55 -4.79
CA LYS A 343 33.67 22.29 -3.67
C LYS A 343 35.09 22.60 -4.09
N GLN A 344 35.83 23.29 -3.23
CA GLN A 344 37.26 23.44 -3.40
C GLN A 344 37.95 22.19 -2.87
N VAL A 345 38.73 21.52 -3.72
CA VAL A 345 39.60 20.40 -3.32
C VAL A 345 41.00 20.72 -3.83
N ALA A 346 41.97 20.80 -2.92
CA ALA A 346 43.37 21.08 -3.24
C ALA A 346 43.61 22.35 -4.09
N GLY A 347 42.82 23.41 -3.88
CA GLY A 347 42.95 24.68 -4.60
C GLY A 347 42.20 24.75 -5.94
N GLU A 348 41.68 23.63 -6.44
CA GLU A 348 40.86 23.59 -7.65
C GLU A 348 39.36 23.56 -7.31
N MET A 349 38.55 24.26 -8.12
CA MET A 349 37.10 24.19 -8.03
C MET A 349 36.59 22.91 -8.68
N VAL A 350 36.10 21.98 -7.88
CA VAL A 350 35.49 20.73 -8.34
C VAL A 350 33.98 20.84 -8.21
N THR A 351 33.26 20.60 -9.30
CA THR A 351 31.78 20.57 -9.28
C THR A 351 31.34 19.14 -8.94
N SER A 352 30.62 18.97 -7.85
CA SER A 352 30.15 17.66 -7.37
C SER A 352 28.63 17.65 -7.21
N MET A 353 27.98 16.52 -7.54
CA MET A 353 26.55 16.37 -7.33
C MET A 353 26.26 16.25 -5.83
N ALA A 354 25.44 17.14 -5.26
CA ALA A 354 25.05 17.16 -3.85
C ALA A 354 24.28 15.87 -3.45
N TRP A 355 23.70 15.20 -4.43
CA TRP A 355 22.93 13.98 -4.23
C TRP A 355 23.84 12.77 -3.96
N ARG A 356 23.85 12.29 -2.71
CA ARG A 356 24.36 10.95 -2.36
C ARG A 356 23.19 9.98 -2.36
N PRO A 357 23.06 9.05 -3.34
CA PRO A 357 22.12 7.95 -3.18
C PRO A 357 22.48 7.20 -1.90
N SER A 358 21.49 6.91 -1.05
CA SER A 358 21.70 6.02 0.09
C SER A 358 22.35 4.74 -0.43
N LYS A 359 23.41 4.26 0.22
CA LYS A 359 24.16 3.04 -0.13
C LYS A 359 23.22 1.83 -0.26
N ALA A 360 22.63 1.64 -1.42
CA ALA A 360 21.92 0.44 -1.82
C ALA A 360 22.66 -0.13 -3.04
N LYS A 361 23.68 -0.94 -2.72
CA LYS A 361 24.40 -1.88 -3.60
C LYS A 361 24.79 -1.35 -4.99
N LEU A 362 25.95 -0.70 -5.05
CA LEU A 362 26.78 -0.65 -6.26
C LEU A 362 27.51 -1.99 -6.40
N GLN A 363 26.97 -2.91 -7.18
CA GLN A 363 27.80 -3.83 -7.97
C GLN A 363 27.70 -3.34 -9.41
N ALA A 364 28.68 -2.53 -9.81
CA ALA A 364 28.92 -2.22 -11.20
C ALA A 364 29.81 -3.34 -11.76
N THR A 365 29.26 -4.16 -12.65
CA THR A 365 30.05 -4.99 -13.56
C THR A 365 30.85 -4.06 -14.47
N SER A 366 32.16 -4.01 -14.25
CA SER A 366 33.12 -3.43 -15.18
C SER A 366 33.17 -4.27 -16.45
N TYR A 367 32.73 -3.70 -17.58
CA TYR A 367 33.20 -4.15 -18.88
C TYR A 367 34.18 -3.11 -19.41
N SER A 368 35.46 -3.44 -19.29
CA SER A 368 36.54 -2.83 -20.05
C SER A 368 36.32 -3.14 -21.53
N LYS A 369 36.21 -2.12 -22.38
CA LYS A 369 36.54 -2.23 -23.80
C LYS A 369 37.85 -1.48 -24.02
N SER A 370 38.93 -2.26 -24.12
CA SER A 370 40.15 -1.87 -24.81
C SER A 370 39.91 -1.95 -26.32
N MET A 371 40.39 -0.91 -27.02
CA MET A 371 40.78 -0.81 -28.44
C MET A 371 40.64 -2.06 -29.31
N VAL A 372 39.94 -1.92 -30.44
CA VAL A 372 40.55 -1.64 -31.77
C VAL A 372 39.70 -0.59 -32.45
#